data_AF-A0A7L7W4U7-F1
#
_entry.id   AF-A0A7L7W4U7-F1
#
_cell.length_a   1.000
_cell.length_b   1.000
_cell.length_c   1.000
_cell.angle_alpha   90.00
_cell.angle_beta   90.00
_cell.angle_gamma   90.00
#
_symmetry.space_group_name_H-M   'P 1'
#
loop_
_entity.id
_entity.type
_entity.pdbx_description
1 polymer ?
#
loop_
_entity_poly.entity_id
_entity_poly.type
_entity_poly.pdbx_seq_one_letter_code
_entity_poly.pdbx_strand_id
1 'polypeptide(L)'
;MSKEPSRVDAGVPAGGQFAKTAHSDTVPTLDVAAEKTATEQFAAYLESEAVISRHREQAEALDKVHQIKSLRCLSAAILAKHPDAATLEITENEDGENQYDLISVTAADGTVLEGEDIDEDWGEELAFDDGPDLQGLLYALDLKDDAWAAGVAEFDGKDRRYTRRATIDLKAAVNAPLPQ
;
A
#
# COMPACT_ATOMS: atom_id res chain seq x y z
N MET A 1 -62.46 -1.22 50.16
CA MET A 1 -63.32 -2.40 49.90
C MET A 1 -63.18 -2.76 48.44
N SER A 2 -62.70 -3.97 48.18
CA SER A 2 -62.37 -4.53 46.87
C SER A 2 -63.57 -4.64 45.93
N LYS A 3 -63.31 -4.55 44.61
CA LYS A 3 -63.82 -5.49 43.60
C LYS A 3 -63.05 -5.32 42.29
N GLU A 4 -62.27 -6.34 41.94
CA GLU A 4 -61.67 -6.53 40.62
C GLU A 4 -62.76 -6.73 39.55
N PRO A 5 -62.60 -6.20 38.33
CA PRO A 5 -63.34 -6.68 37.18
C PRO A 5 -62.59 -7.82 36.47
N SER A 6 -63.28 -8.94 36.35
CA SER A 6 -62.91 -10.15 35.63
C SER A 6 -62.59 -9.88 34.15
N ARG A 7 -61.44 -10.39 33.67
CA ARG A 7 -61.11 -10.45 32.24
C ARG A 7 -61.95 -11.54 31.57
N VAL A 8 -62.63 -11.16 30.50
CA VAL A 8 -63.47 -12.00 29.64
C VAL A 8 -62.56 -12.82 28.72
N ASP A 9 -62.75 -14.14 28.71
CA ASP A 9 -62.22 -15.05 27.70
C ASP A 9 -62.77 -14.68 26.32
N ALA A 10 -61.91 -14.20 25.44
CA ALA A 10 -62.19 -14.07 24.02
C ALA A 10 -61.58 -15.27 23.29
N GLY A 11 -62.41 -16.27 23.03
CA GLY A 11 -62.04 -17.43 22.21
C GLY A 11 -61.63 -17.01 20.80
N VAL A 12 -60.51 -17.56 20.32
CA VAL A 12 -60.08 -17.47 18.93
C VAL A 12 -60.42 -18.82 18.24
N PRO A 13 -60.99 -18.82 17.02
CA PRO A 13 -61.58 -20.02 16.42
C PRO A 13 -60.53 -21.05 16.01
N ALA A 14 -60.78 -22.31 16.35
CA ALA A 14 -60.05 -23.46 15.84
C ALA A 14 -60.45 -23.74 14.39
N GLY A 15 -59.51 -23.54 13.45
CA GLY A 15 -59.71 -23.95 12.05
C GLY A 15 -58.76 -23.30 11.06
N GLY A 16 -57.53 -23.81 10.97
CA GLY A 16 -56.58 -23.46 9.92
C GLY A 16 -55.55 -24.57 9.73
N GLN A 17 -55.69 -25.34 8.66
CA GLN A 17 -54.77 -26.42 8.28
C GLN A 17 -53.40 -25.83 7.90
N PHE A 18 -52.44 -25.85 8.82
CA PHE A 18 -51.03 -25.73 8.47
C PHE A 18 -50.45 -27.14 8.27
N ALA A 19 -49.97 -27.35 7.06
CA ALA A 19 -49.40 -28.60 6.58
C ALA A 19 -48.27 -29.09 7.51
N LYS A 20 -48.28 -30.40 7.77
CA LYS A 20 -47.17 -31.15 8.34
C LYS A 20 -46.00 -31.14 7.36
N THR A 21 -45.09 -30.17 7.47
CA THR A 21 -43.72 -30.35 6.97
C THR A 21 -42.92 -30.99 8.09
N ALA A 22 -42.74 -32.31 8.00
CA ALA A 22 -41.73 -33.00 8.76
C ALA A 22 -40.36 -32.48 8.28
N HIS A 23 -39.73 -31.60 9.05
CA HIS A 23 -38.31 -31.38 8.92
C HIS A 23 -37.63 -32.67 9.37
N SER A 24 -37.03 -33.41 8.43
CA SER A 24 -36.01 -34.38 8.79
C SER A 24 -34.83 -33.56 9.32
N ASP A 25 -34.67 -33.53 10.64
CA ASP A 25 -33.46 -33.04 11.29
C ASP A 25 -32.31 -33.99 10.94
N THR A 26 -31.79 -33.85 9.72
CA THR A 26 -30.43 -34.30 9.41
C THR A 26 -29.53 -33.27 10.06
N VAL A 27 -29.13 -33.51 11.30
CA VAL A 27 -28.04 -32.77 11.94
C VAL A 27 -26.83 -32.91 11.01
N PRO A 28 -26.30 -31.84 10.42
CA PRO A 28 -25.07 -31.95 9.65
C PRO A 28 -24.00 -32.44 10.62
N THR A 29 -23.52 -33.66 10.38
CA THR A 29 -22.37 -34.17 11.11
C THR A 29 -21.19 -33.31 10.67
N LEU A 30 -20.75 -32.41 11.54
CA LEU A 30 -19.47 -31.72 11.36
C LEU A 30 -18.41 -32.81 11.39
N ASP A 31 -17.85 -33.09 10.21
CA ASP A 31 -16.71 -33.97 10.06
C ASP A 31 -15.52 -33.28 10.75
N VAL A 32 -15.30 -33.60 12.03
CA VAL A 32 -14.17 -33.07 12.79
C VAL A 32 -12.93 -33.71 12.19
N ALA A 33 -12.18 -32.93 11.41
CA ALA A 33 -10.92 -33.36 10.83
C ALA A 33 -10.07 -34.01 11.94
N ALA A 34 -9.56 -35.22 11.69
CA ALA A 34 -8.73 -35.95 12.64
C ALA A 34 -7.61 -35.05 13.17
N GLU A 35 -7.47 -34.96 14.50
CA GLU A 35 -6.41 -34.17 15.13
C GLU A 35 -5.05 -34.68 14.65
N LYS A 36 -4.37 -33.87 13.84
CA LYS A 36 -2.99 -34.14 13.40
C LYS A 36 -2.13 -34.38 14.63
N THR A 37 -1.25 -35.36 14.57
CA THR A 37 -0.23 -35.57 15.62
C THR A 37 0.69 -34.35 15.72
N ALA A 38 1.33 -34.14 16.87
CA ALA A 38 2.24 -33.00 17.07
C ALA A 38 3.36 -32.93 16.01
N THR A 39 3.84 -34.08 15.53
CA THR A 39 4.84 -34.17 14.46
C THR A 39 4.27 -33.74 13.11
N GLU A 40 3.04 -34.13 12.78
CA GLU A 40 2.36 -33.71 11.55
C GLU A 40 1.98 -32.23 11.57
N GLN A 41 1.63 -31.69 12.75
CA GLN A 41 1.41 -30.26 12.93
C GLN A 41 2.71 -29.46 12.73
N PHE A 42 3.83 -29.93 13.28
CA PHE A 42 5.13 -29.29 13.09
C PHE A 42 5.61 -29.35 11.64
N ALA A 43 5.44 -30.49 10.96
CA ALA A 43 5.75 -30.62 9.54
C ALA A 43 4.88 -29.67 8.69
N ALA A 44 3.57 -29.61 8.95
CA ALA A 44 2.66 -28.69 8.27
C ALA A 44 3.02 -27.21 8.53
N TYR A 45 3.49 -26.89 9.74
CA TYR A 45 4.00 -25.56 10.07
C TYR A 45 5.23 -25.20 9.23
N LEU A 46 6.24 -26.09 9.16
CA LEU A 46 7.43 -25.86 8.33
C LEU A 46 7.10 -25.72 6.84
N GLU A 47 6.18 -26.53 6.32
CA GLU A 47 5.71 -26.39 4.94
C GLU A 47 5.00 -25.05 4.71
N SER A 48 4.15 -24.62 5.66
CA SER A 48 3.48 -23.33 5.59
C SER A 48 4.47 -22.15 5.65
N GLU A 49 5.48 -22.23 6.50
CA GLU A 49 6.56 -21.22 6.60
C GLU A 49 7.37 -21.15 5.30
N ALA A 50 7.70 -22.30 4.70
CA ALA A 50 8.41 -22.32 3.42
C ALA A 50 7.58 -21.68 2.29
N VAL A 51 6.27 -21.92 2.27
CA VAL A 51 5.35 -21.28 1.31
C VAL A 51 5.26 -19.78 1.56
N ILE A 52 5.12 -19.34 2.81
CA ILE A 52 5.08 -17.93 3.21
C ILE A 52 6.39 -17.22 2.81
N SER A 53 7.54 -17.81 3.13
CA SER A 53 8.86 -17.26 2.78
C SER A 53 9.00 -17.07 1.28
N ARG A 54 8.61 -18.07 0.48
CA ARG A 54 8.67 -17.98 -0.98
C ARG A 54 7.77 -16.88 -1.54
N HIS A 55 6.55 -16.74 -1.02
CA HIS A 55 5.66 -15.67 -1.44
C HIS A 55 6.17 -14.29 -1.03
N ARG A 56 6.81 -14.19 0.14
CA ARG A 56 7.46 -12.96 0.60
C ARG A 56 8.60 -12.55 -0.33
N GLU A 57 9.49 -13.46 -0.68
CA GLU A 57 10.60 -13.20 -1.62
C GLU A 57 10.07 -12.72 -2.99
N GLN A 58 8.99 -13.33 -3.49
CA GLN A 58 8.35 -12.90 -4.73
C GLN A 58 7.74 -11.50 -4.62
N ALA A 59 7.10 -11.19 -3.49
CA ALA A 59 6.52 -9.88 -3.24
C ALA A 59 7.62 -8.81 -3.15
N GLU A 60 8.72 -9.08 -2.43
CA GLU A 60 9.87 -8.17 -2.33
C GLU A 60 10.53 -7.91 -3.70
N ALA A 61 10.62 -8.94 -4.56
CA ALA A 61 11.14 -8.76 -5.92
C ALA A 61 10.20 -7.91 -6.80
N LEU A 62 8.89 -8.14 -6.73
CA LEU A 62 7.89 -7.34 -7.44
C LEU A 62 7.87 -5.88 -6.97
N ASP A 63 8.03 -5.68 -5.67
CA ASP A 63 8.08 -4.36 -5.06
C ASP A 63 9.27 -3.56 -5.60
N LYS A 64 10.48 -4.13 -5.62
CA LYS A 64 11.66 -3.48 -6.23
C LYS A 64 11.46 -3.12 -7.71
N VAL A 65 10.80 -3.99 -8.48
CA VAL A 65 10.46 -3.70 -9.88
C VAL A 65 9.48 -2.53 -9.96
N HIS A 66 8.50 -2.48 -9.06
CA HIS A 66 7.53 -1.39 -8.99
C HIS A 66 8.22 -0.06 -8.66
N GLN A 67 9.05 -0.02 -7.62
CA GLN A 67 9.83 1.14 -7.21
C GLN A 67 10.64 1.74 -8.36
N ILE A 68 11.44 0.92 -9.07
CA ILE A 68 12.26 1.40 -10.20
C ILE A 68 11.39 1.90 -11.36
N LYS A 69 10.26 1.26 -11.64
CA LYS A 69 9.34 1.71 -12.70
C LYS A 69 8.69 3.05 -12.34
N SER A 70 8.30 3.22 -11.08
CA SER A 70 7.72 4.47 -10.60
C SER A 70 8.74 5.59 -10.70
N LEU A 71 9.98 5.36 -10.27
CA LEU A 71 11.09 6.31 -10.40
C LEU A 71 11.35 6.69 -11.87
N ARG A 72 11.41 5.70 -12.77
CA ARG A 72 11.56 5.96 -14.22
C ARG A 72 10.44 6.81 -14.78
N CYS A 73 9.19 6.52 -14.38
CA CYS A 73 8.00 7.26 -14.83
C CYS A 73 8.04 8.70 -14.34
N LEU A 74 8.32 8.89 -13.05
CA LEU A 74 8.48 10.19 -12.39
C LEU A 74 9.55 11.02 -13.10
N SER A 75 10.75 10.46 -13.29
CA SER A 75 11.85 11.19 -13.93
C SER A 75 11.57 11.50 -15.41
N ALA A 76 10.90 10.60 -16.14
CA ALA A 76 10.50 10.86 -17.51
C ALA A 76 9.45 11.97 -17.61
N ALA A 77 8.50 12.02 -16.67
CA ALA A 77 7.48 13.06 -16.59
C ALA A 77 8.11 14.44 -16.33
N ILE A 78 9.03 14.53 -15.35
CA ILE A 78 9.75 15.77 -15.06
C ILE A 78 10.57 16.23 -16.27
N LEU A 79 11.33 15.32 -16.90
CA LEU A 79 12.14 15.65 -18.09
C LEU A 79 11.29 16.00 -19.32
N ALA A 80 10.04 15.55 -19.40
CA ALA A 80 9.13 15.95 -20.46
C ALA A 80 8.66 17.41 -20.32
N LYS A 81 8.43 17.88 -19.08
CA LYS A 81 8.06 19.27 -18.77
C LYS A 81 9.28 20.20 -18.79
N HIS A 82 10.40 19.73 -18.23
CA HIS A 82 11.67 20.46 -18.08
C HIS A 82 12.82 19.66 -18.70
N PRO A 83 13.07 19.78 -20.02
CA PRO A 83 14.11 19.00 -20.71
C PRO A 83 15.55 19.25 -20.21
N ASP A 84 15.77 20.39 -19.55
CA ASP A 84 17.04 20.82 -18.97
C ASP A 84 17.20 20.44 -17.48
N ALA A 85 16.17 19.88 -16.85
CA ALA A 85 16.25 19.37 -15.49
C ALA A 85 17.34 18.28 -15.38
N ALA A 86 18.06 18.32 -14.27
CA ALA A 86 19.13 17.39 -13.96
C ALA A 86 18.82 16.55 -12.72
N THR A 87 18.36 17.20 -11.65
CA THR A 87 18.12 16.53 -10.37
C THR A 87 16.73 16.80 -9.81
N LEU A 88 16.23 15.85 -9.03
CA LEU A 88 15.05 15.98 -8.17
C LEU A 88 15.47 15.75 -6.72
N GLU A 89 15.19 16.70 -5.83
CA GLU A 89 15.35 16.52 -4.38
C GLU A 89 14.03 16.08 -3.77
N ILE A 90 14.07 15.06 -2.92
CA ILE A 90 12.95 14.56 -2.12
C ILE A 90 13.35 14.45 -0.65
N THR A 91 12.37 14.55 0.24
CA THR A 91 12.56 14.40 1.70
C THR A 91 11.58 13.39 2.27
N GLU A 92 11.97 12.68 3.33
CA GLU A 92 11.02 11.92 4.15
C GLU A 92 9.99 12.86 4.77
N ASN A 93 8.71 12.48 4.73
CA ASN A 93 7.64 13.25 5.34
C ASN A 93 7.64 13.12 6.87
N GLU A 94 7.34 14.21 7.58
CA GLU A 94 7.39 14.23 9.05
C GLU A 94 6.10 13.70 9.70
N ASP A 95 5.06 13.43 8.90
CA ASP A 95 3.73 13.03 9.36
C ASP A 95 3.63 11.55 9.80
N GLY A 96 4.73 10.81 9.70
CA GLY A 96 4.82 9.42 10.15
C GLY A 96 4.16 8.41 9.22
N GLU A 97 3.70 8.85 8.05
CA GLU A 97 3.16 7.96 7.01
C GLU A 97 4.25 7.13 6.32
N ASN A 98 5.53 7.48 6.54
CA ASN A 98 6.67 6.88 5.85
C ASN A 98 6.52 7.05 4.33
N GLN A 99 6.49 8.29 3.87
CA GLN A 99 6.50 8.64 2.46
C GLN A 99 7.59 9.67 2.16
N TYR A 100 7.84 9.90 0.88
CA TYR A 100 8.69 11.00 0.42
C TYR A 100 7.84 12.14 -0.13
N ASP A 101 8.25 13.38 0.14
CA ASP A 101 7.71 14.60 -0.41
C ASP A 101 8.69 15.22 -1.41
N LEU A 102 8.13 15.90 -2.41
CA LEU A 102 8.86 16.63 -3.43
C LEU A 102 9.42 17.94 -2.88
N ILE A 103 10.74 18.13 -2.91
CA ILE A 103 11.37 19.38 -2.47
C ILE A 103 11.63 20.33 -3.63
N SER A 104 12.36 19.88 -4.64
CA SER A 104 12.70 20.73 -5.79
C SER A 104 13.18 19.97 -7.02
N VAL A 105 13.02 20.57 -8.20
CA VAL A 105 13.65 20.16 -9.45
C VAL A 105 14.70 21.20 -9.84
N THR A 106 15.92 20.75 -10.11
CA THR A 106 17.06 21.63 -10.39
C THR A 106 17.71 21.31 -11.73
N ALA A 107 18.07 22.34 -12.49
CA ALA A 107 18.80 22.25 -13.75
C ALA A 107 20.28 21.91 -13.52
N ALA A 108 20.99 21.53 -14.60
CA ALA A 108 22.40 21.13 -14.50
C ALA A 108 23.36 22.25 -14.03
N ASP A 109 22.95 23.52 -14.13
CA ASP A 109 23.71 24.67 -13.65
C ASP A 109 23.41 25.05 -12.19
N GLY A 110 22.52 24.30 -11.52
CA GLY A 110 22.08 24.56 -10.15
C GLY A 110 20.88 25.50 -10.04
N THR A 111 20.29 25.94 -11.15
CA THR A 111 19.07 26.76 -11.13
C THR A 111 17.88 25.91 -10.71
N VAL A 112 17.16 26.33 -9.66
CA VAL A 112 15.90 25.70 -9.25
C VAL A 112 14.82 26.06 -10.26
N LEU A 113 14.20 25.05 -10.86
CA LEU A 113 13.14 25.19 -11.86
C LEU A 113 11.75 25.16 -11.23
N GLU A 114 11.58 24.29 -10.24
CA GLU A 114 10.35 24.08 -9.46
C GLU A 114 10.75 23.71 -8.03
N GLY A 115 9.94 24.04 -7.03
CA GLY A 115 10.22 23.71 -5.64
C GLY A 115 9.29 24.43 -4.66
N GLU A 116 9.24 23.92 -3.42
CA GLU A 116 8.33 24.43 -2.37
C GLU A 116 8.51 25.93 -2.10
N ASP A 117 9.75 26.44 -2.21
CA ASP A 117 10.07 27.86 -2.03
C ASP A 117 9.62 28.77 -3.20
N ILE A 118 9.22 28.17 -4.34
CA ILE A 118 8.77 28.88 -5.54
C ILE A 118 7.24 28.88 -5.61
N ASP A 119 6.65 27.72 -5.35
CA ASP A 119 5.21 27.48 -5.38
C ASP A 119 4.91 26.35 -4.39
N GLU A 120 4.01 26.57 -3.43
CA GLU A 120 3.72 25.58 -2.38
C GLU A 120 2.99 24.34 -2.94
N ASP A 121 2.29 24.46 -4.07
CA ASP A 121 1.46 23.38 -4.64
C ASP A 121 2.06 22.78 -5.94
N TRP A 122 3.33 23.08 -6.25
CA TRP A 122 3.97 22.71 -7.53
C TRP A 122 3.99 21.20 -7.80
N GLY A 123 4.02 20.37 -6.74
CA GLY A 123 3.96 18.92 -6.85
C GLY A 123 2.62 18.43 -7.41
N GLU A 124 1.53 19.12 -7.05
CA GLU A 124 0.19 18.89 -7.61
C GLU A 124 0.07 19.52 -9.01
N GLU A 125 0.65 20.70 -9.24
CA GLU A 125 0.64 21.38 -10.54
C GLU A 125 1.56 20.73 -11.60
N LEU A 126 2.54 19.92 -11.19
CA LEU A 126 3.33 19.11 -12.12
C LEU A 126 2.57 17.89 -12.64
N ALA A 127 1.39 17.59 -12.10
CA ALA A 127 0.45 16.70 -12.76
C ALA A 127 0.05 17.37 -14.08
N PHE A 128 0.46 16.79 -15.21
CA PHE A 128 -0.09 17.22 -16.49
C PHE A 128 -1.62 17.07 -16.42
N ASP A 129 -2.38 17.90 -17.15
CA ASP A 129 -3.85 17.82 -17.19
C ASP A 129 -4.41 16.38 -17.45
N ASP A 130 -3.57 15.47 -17.99
CA ASP A 130 -3.79 14.02 -18.11
C ASP A 130 -2.51 13.20 -17.77
N GLY A 131 -1.66 13.70 -16.88
CA GLY A 131 -0.34 13.15 -16.54
C GLY A 131 -0.34 12.13 -15.41
N PRO A 132 0.80 11.45 -15.17
CA PRO A 132 0.96 10.66 -13.98
C PRO A 132 0.98 11.55 -12.73
N ASP A 133 0.31 11.09 -11.67
CA ASP A 133 0.43 11.65 -10.33
C ASP A 133 1.85 11.41 -9.80
N LEU A 134 2.65 12.48 -9.71
CA LEU A 134 4.06 12.39 -9.33
C LEU A 134 4.23 12.01 -7.86
N GLN A 135 3.39 12.55 -6.99
CA GLN A 135 3.42 12.24 -5.57
C GLN A 135 3.02 10.76 -5.36
N GLY A 136 1.98 10.29 -6.06
CA GLY A 136 1.61 8.88 -6.07
C GLY A 136 2.73 7.95 -6.56
N LEU A 137 3.56 8.39 -7.51
CA LEU A 137 4.74 7.63 -7.96
C LEU A 137 5.86 7.62 -6.90
N LEU A 138 6.04 8.70 -6.14
CA LEU A 138 6.98 8.73 -5.02
C LEU A 138 6.55 7.84 -3.86
N TYR A 139 5.26 7.72 -3.60
CA TYR A 139 4.71 6.80 -2.58
C TYR A 139 5.02 5.34 -2.87
N ALA A 140 5.39 5.00 -4.11
CA ALA A 140 5.86 3.66 -4.42
C ALA A 140 7.24 3.37 -3.83
N LEU A 141 8.08 4.38 -3.55
CA LEU A 141 9.44 4.22 -3.04
C LEU A 141 9.42 3.82 -1.55
N ASP A 142 10.17 2.78 -1.21
CA ASP A 142 10.29 2.35 0.18
C ASP A 142 11.37 3.16 0.89
N LEU A 143 11.00 3.81 1.99
CA LEU A 143 11.95 4.51 2.89
C LEU A 143 12.89 3.57 3.63
N LYS A 144 12.51 2.29 3.78
CA LYS A 144 13.26 1.28 4.53
C LYS A 144 14.19 0.46 3.64
N ASP A 145 13.97 0.47 2.33
CA ASP A 145 14.81 -0.23 1.34
C ASP A 145 15.30 0.75 0.25
N ASP A 146 16.59 1.06 0.31
CA ASP A 146 17.24 2.01 -0.60
C ASP A 146 17.67 1.39 -1.92
N ALA A 147 17.27 0.13 -2.19
CA ALA A 147 17.66 -0.55 -3.43
C ALA A 147 17.27 0.25 -4.69
N TRP A 148 16.21 1.05 -4.62
CA TRP A 148 15.77 1.92 -5.72
C TRP A 148 16.76 3.05 -6.05
N ALA A 149 17.55 3.50 -5.08
CA ALA A 149 18.49 4.62 -5.21
C ALA A 149 19.82 4.22 -5.86
N ALA A 150 20.08 2.92 -6.03
CA ALA A 150 21.38 2.41 -6.46
C ALA A 150 21.84 3.01 -7.81
N GLY A 151 22.84 3.89 -7.73
CA GLY A 151 23.45 4.53 -8.91
C GLY A 151 22.59 5.63 -9.55
N VAL A 152 21.49 6.04 -8.92
CA VAL A 152 20.57 7.06 -9.43
C VAL A 152 20.20 8.11 -8.40
N ALA A 153 20.42 7.86 -7.11
CA ALA A 153 20.19 8.84 -6.07
C ALA A 153 21.28 8.82 -4.99
N GLU A 154 21.56 9.99 -4.44
CA GLU A 154 22.44 10.19 -3.31
C GLU A 154 21.62 10.66 -2.10
N PHE A 155 21.82 10.05 -0.94
CA PHE A 155 21.11 10.48 0.27
C PHE A 155 21.96 11.47 1.06
N ASP A 156 21.38 12.63 1.33
CA ASP A 156 21.95 13.64 2.21
C ASP A 156 21.32 13.52 3.60
N GLY A 157 22.17 13.40 4.61
CA GLY A 157 21.76 13.20 6.00
C GLY A 157 22.67 12.24 6.74
N LYS A 158 23.45 12.76 7.69
CA LYS A 158 24.19 11.95 8.66
C LYS A 158 23.32 11.86 9.92
N ASP A 159 22.96 10.64 10.33
CA ASP A 159 22.23 10.26 11.55
C ASP A 159 20.70 10.15 11.50
N ARG A 160 20.22 9.14 12.25
CA ARG A 160 18.81 8.75 12.55
C ARG A 160 17.92 9.84 13.18
N ARG A 161 18.36 11.11 13.21
CA ARG A 161 17.65 12.23 13.84
C ARG A 161 17.31 13.37 12.88
N TYR A 162 17.78 13.32 11.64
CA TYR A 162 17.45 14.31 10.62
C TYR A 162 16.53 13.68 9.58
N THR A 163 15.57 14.47 9.11
CA THR A 163 14.68 14.17 7.99
C THR A 163 15.53 13.76 6.79
N ARG A 164 15.32 12.53 6.31
CA ARG A 164 16.15 11.92 5.29
C ARG A 164 15.91 12.58 3.94
N ARG A 165 16.95 13.07 3.28
CA ARG A 165 16.84 13.66 1.93
C ARG A 165 17.53 12.81 0.89
N ALA A 166 16.99 12.80 -0.33
CA ALA A 166 17.59 12.14 -1.47
C ALA A 166 17.61 13.07 -2.68
N THR A 167 18.77 13.15 -3.33
CA THR A 167 18.97 13.85 -4.60
C THR A 167 19.05 12.80 -5.70
N ILE A 168 18.07 12.81 -6.60
CA ILE A 168 17.92 11.85 -7.70
C ILE A 168 18.46 12.47 -8.99
N ASP A 169 19.36 11.79 -9.69
CA ASP A 169 19.72 12.10 -11.07
C ASP A 169 18.62 11.60 -12.01
N LEU A 170 17.90 12.54 -12.63
CA LEU A 170 16.74 12.25 -13.46
C LEU A 170 17.10 11.45 -14.72
N LYS A 171 18.27 11.68 -15.31
CA LYS A 171 18.71 10.97 -16.52
C LYS A 171 19.18 9.56 -16.19
N ALA A 172 19.86 9.39 -15.06
CA ALA A 172 20.25 8.07 -14.58
C ALA A 172 18.99 7.25 -14.21
N ALA A 173 18.04 7.87 -13.50
CA ALA A 173 16.78 7.24 -13.09
C ALA A 173 15.95 6.70 -14.25
N VAL A 174 15.76 7.45 -15.35
CA VAL A 174 15.03 6.97 -16.54
C VAL A 174 15.68 5.71 -17.14
N ASN A 175 17.00 5.57 -17.00
CA ASN A 175 17.78 4.46 -17.56
C ASN A 175 18.12 3.36 -16.53
N ALA A 176 17.67 3.50 -15.28
CA ALA A 176 18.02 2.63 -14.16
C ALA A 176 17.61 1.18 -14.43
N PRO A 177 18.50 0.17 -14.44
CA PRO A 177 18.14 -1.20 -14.82
C PRO A 177 17.06 -1.78 -13.90
N LEU A 178 16.20 -2.64 -14.46
CA LEU A 178 15.27 -3.41 -13.64
C LEU A 178 16.03 -4.53 -12.90
N PRO A 179 15.69 -4.81 -11.63
CA PRO A 179 16.25 -5.95 -10.91
C PRO A 179 15.89 -7.28 -11.63
N GLN A 180 16.83 -8.23 -11.62
CA GLN A 180 16.69 -9.56 -12.23
C GLN A 180 16.03 -10.56 -11.28
#